data_AF-A0A2Z6M9H0-F1
#
_entry.id   AF-A0A2Z6M9H0-F1
#
_cell.length_a   1.000
_cell.length_b   1.000
_cell.length_c   1.000
_cell.angle_alpha   90.00
_cell.angle_beta   90.00
_cell.angle_gamma   90.00
#
_symmetry.space_group_name_H-M   'P 1'
#
loop_
_entity.id
_entity.type
_entity.pdbx_description
1 polymer ?
#
loop_
_entity_poly.entity_id
_entity_poly.type
_entity_poly.pdbx_seq_one_letter_code
_entity_poly.pdbx_strand_id
1 'polypeptide(L)'
;MILLQVHITQGDLVGRAVIVSWVTEDEPGSNAVRYWSENSKHKKLATGKVVTYRYFNYTSGFIHHTTIRNLKYNTKYYYEVGLEHTTRQFWFTTPPEIGPDVPYTFGVMGDLGQTFDSNRTLSHYQLNSTKGQTMLFVGDLSYADDYPNHDNVRWDTWGRFAERSAAYQPWIWTVGNHELDFAPEIGENKPFKPFSHRYRTPYKASQSTSPFCYHYMEGETMRVMFESWFVKYKVDVVFAGHVHAYERSERVSNIAYNIVNGICAPVKDQAAPVYITIGDGGNIEGLATKYTEPQPGYSAFREASFGHAIFDIKNRTHAHYSWHRNQDGDVVKSDSLWFFNRVWKPVDDST
;
A
#
# COMPACT_ATOMS: atom_id res chain seq x y z
N MET A 1 18.18 15.27 19.59
CA MET A 1 17.77 14.16 18.71
C MET A 1 16.26 13.97 18.72
N ILE A 2 15.61 14.47 17.68
CA ILE A 2 14.21 14.19 17.38
C ILE A 2 14.16 12.94 16.48
N LEU A 3 13.39 11.93 16.89
CA LEU A 3 13.17 10.69 16.12
C LEU A 3 11.78 10.74 15.50
N LEU A 4 11.70 10.60 14.18
CA LEU A 4 10.51 10.88 13.40
C LEU A 4 10.32 9.84 12.28
N GLN A 5 9.14 9.87 11.65
CA GLN A 5 8.82 9.11 10.44
C GLN A 5 8.88 7.59 10.63
N VAL A 6 8.52 7.11 11.84
CA VAL A 6 8.54 5.69 12.15
C VAL A 6 7.50 4.96 11.32
N HIS A 7 7.91 3.89 10.66
CA HIS A 7 7.01 3.03 9.90
C HIS A 7 7.51 1.60 9.89
N ILE A 8 6.57 0.66 9.71
CA ILE A 8 6.84 -0.76 9.64
C ILE A 8 6.23 -1.39 8.38
N THR A 9 6.87 -2.44 7.89
CA THR A 9 6.30 -3.31 6.85
C THR A 9 6.75 -4.76 7.07
N GLN A 10 6.11 -5.71 6.41
CA GLN A 10 6.50 -7.12 6.48
C GLN A 10 7.95 -7.30 5.99
N GLY A 11 8.74 -8.09 6.71
CA GLY A 11 10.18 -8.25 6.49
C GLY A 11 10.63 -9.60 5.94
N ASP A 12 9.69 -10.50 5.69
CA ASP A 12 9.89 -11.83 5.11
C ASP A 12 8.70 -12.24 4.24
N LEU A 13 8.72 -13.46 3.72
CA LEU A 13 7.66 -13.98 2.85
C LEU A 13 6.38 -14.35 3.62
N VAL A 14 6.53 -14.76 4.89
CA VAL A 14 5.48 -15.50 5.61
C VAL A 14 4.98 -14.82 6.88
N GLY A 15 5.39 -13.59 7.19
CA GLY A 15 4.87 -12.82 8.33
C GLY A 15 5.61 -13.03 9.66
N ARG A 16 6.83 -13.58 9.65
CA ARG A 16 7.66 -13.76 10.86
C ARG A 16 8.79 -12.76 10.99
N ALA A 17 8.86 -11.79 10.09
CA ALA A 17 9.77 -10.67 10.18
C ALA A 17 9.05 -9.34 9.90
N VAL A 18 9.58 -8.27 10.48
CA VAL A 18 9.11 -6.90 10.29
C VAL A 18 10.32 -6.01 10.03
N ILE A 19 10.26 -5.18 9.00
CA ILE A 19 11.22 -4.09 8.78
C ILE A 19 10.71 -2.89 9.55
N VAL A 20 11.49 -2.41 10.50
CA VAL A 20 11.26 -1.16 11.23
C VAL A 20 12.16 -0.09 10.66
N SER A 21 11.58 1.04 10.30
CA SER A 21 12.29 2.18 9.73
C SER A 21 11.97 3.46 10.49
N TRP A 22 12.95 4.38 10.56
CA TRP A 22 12.79 5.71 11.17
C TRP A 22 13.88 6.66 10.67
N VAL A 23 13.73 7.95 10.97
CA VAL A 23 14.71 9.00 10.64
C VAL A 23 15.19 9.71 11.91
N THR A 24 16.49 10.00 11.97
CA THR A 24 17.10 10.94 12.93
C THR A 24 17.70 12.13 12.18
N GLU A 25 17.47 13.36 12.67
CA GLU A 25 17.86 14.59 11.96
C GLU A 25 19.24 15.11 12.38
N ASP A 26 19.55 15.14 13.68
CA ASP A 26 20.74 15.83 14.21
C ASP A 26 22.06 15.06 13.99
N GLU A 27 22.04 13.74 14.21
CA GLU A 27 23.21 12.85 14.16
C GLU A 27 22.76 11.42 13.82
N PRO A 28 23.68 10.51 13.39
CA PRO A 28 23.31 9.17 12.96
C PRO A 28 22.51 8.40 14.01
N GLY A 29 22.92 8.46 15.28
CA GLY A 29 22.29 7.69 16.36
C GLY A 29 22.38 6.18 16.18
N SER A 30 21.76 5.45 17.12
CA SER A 30 21.72 3.98 17.10
C SER A 30 20.79 3.44 16.03
N ASN A 31 21.26 2.47 15.25
CA ASN A 31 20.46 1.66 14.31
C ASN A 31 19.89 0.39 14.96
N ALA A 32 19.82 0.35 16.29
CA ALA A 32 19.31 -0.78 17.04
C ALA A 32 17.83 -0.63 17.40
N VAL A 33 17.08 -1.72 17.26
CA VAL A 33 15.69 -1.84 17.71
C VAL A 33 15.64 -2.79 18.89
N ARG A 34 15.12 -2.34 20.03
CA ARG A 34 14.84 -3.19 21.18
C ARG A 34 13.39 -3.67 21.10
N TYR A 35 13.12 -4.97 21.21
CA TYR A 35 11.77 -5.51 21.03
C TYR A 35 11.48 -6.69 21.95
N TRP A 36 10.20 -6.87 22.30
CA TRP A 36 9.73 -7.98 23.14
C TRP A 36 8.25 -8.26 22.89
N SER A 37 7.81 -9.51 23.07
CA SER A 37 6.39 -9.83 23.06
C SER A 37 5.73 -9.34 24.35
N GLU A 38 4.46 -8.94 24.32
CA GLU A 38 3.70 -8.44 25.48
C GLU A 38 3.84 -9.31 26.75
N ASN A 39 3.89 -10.64 26.58
CA ASN A 39 4.01 -11.60 27.69
C ASN A 39 5.46 -11.97 28.07
N SER A 40 6.47 -11.32 27.51
CA SER A 40 7.89 -11.62 27.76
C SER A 40 8.56 -10.51 28.59
N LYS A 41 9.28 -10.90 29.63
CA LYS A 41 10.20 -10.00 30.36
C LYS A 41 11.53 -9.80 29.65
N HIS A 42 11.83 -10.61 28.64
CA HIS A 42 13.10 -10.61 27.93
C HIS A 42 13.01 -9.69 26.72
N LYS A 43 13.75 -8.57 26.78
CA LYS A 43 13.93 -7.64 25.66
C LYS A 43 15.09 -8.11 24.78
N LYS A 44 14.81 -8.28 23.49
CA LYS A 44 15.79 -8.63 22.46
C LYS A 44 16.25 -7.36 21.73
N LEU A 45 17.38 -7.46 21.04
CA LEU A 45 17.93 -6.41 20.20
C LEU A 45 18.07 -6.92 18.76
N ALA A 46 17.75 -6.07 17.80
CA ALA A 46 18.06 -6.26 16.39
C ALA A 46 18.84 -5.03 15.91
N THR A 47 19.85 -5.23 15.07
CA THR A 47 20.69 -4.16 14.54
C THR A 47 20.48 -4.04 13.04
N GLY A 48 20.23 -2.82 12.57
CA GLY A 48 19.92 -2.52 11.18
C GLY A 48 21.06 -1.90 10.40
N LYS A 49 20.71 -1.04 9.44
CA LYS A 49 21.62 -0.22 8.65
C LYS A 49 21.11 1.21 8.60
N VAL A 50 22.03 2.14 8.44
CA VAL A 50 21.74 3.56 8.20
C VAL A 50 22.07 3.87 6.75
N VAL A 51 21.21 4.66 6.11
CA VAL A 51 21.43 5.21 4.77
C VAL A 51 21.09 6.70 4.77
N THR A 52 21.71 7.43 3.84
CA THR A 52 21.41 8.83 3.56
C THR A 52 21.37 9.01 2.05
N TYR A 53 20.65 10.01 1.57
CA TYR A 53 20.71 10.41 0.16
C TYR A 53 20.68 11.93 0.03
N ARG A 54 21.07 12.40 -1.15
CA ARG A 54 20.86 13.77 -1.59
C ARG A 54 19.90 13.78 -2.76
N TYR A 55 19.11 14.82 -2.89
CA TYR A 55 18.27 15.03 -4.06
C TYR A 55 18.32 16.51 -4.42
N PHE A 56 18.96 16.84 -5.53
CA PHE A 56 19.28 18.24 -5.88
C PHE A 56 20.00 18.96 -4.70
N ASN A 57 19.40 19.99 -4.12
CA ASN A 57 19.92 20.74 -2.97
C ASN A 57 19.50 20.18 -1.61
N TYR A 58 18.63 19.16 -1.58
CA TYR A 58 18.19 18.48 -0.36
C TYR A 58 19.20 17.42 0.08
N THR A 59 19.42 17.32 1.39
CA THR A 59 20.14 16.22 2.03
C THR A 59 19.24 15.59 3.07
N SER A 60 19.05 14.27 3.00
CA SER A 60 18.20 13.56 3.96
C SER A 60 18.80 13.56 5.36
N GLY A 61 17.95 13.40 6.37
CA GLY A 61 18.39 12.88 7.67
C GLY A 61 18.96 11.46 7.54
N PHE A 62 19.32 10.88 8.68
CA PHE A 62 19.82 9.52 8.76
C PHE A 62 18.64 8.55 8.79
N ILE A 63 18.49 7.77 7.72
CA ILE A 63 17.38 6.84 7.56
C ILE A 63 17.83 5.46 8.01
N HIS A 64 17.12 4.91 8.98
CA HIS A 64 17.42 3.63 9.59
C HIS A 64 16.48 2.56 9.07
N HIS A 65 17.00 1.36 8.81
CA HIS A 65 16.18 0.18 8.55
C HIS A 65 16.72 -1.01 9.33
N THR A 66 15.87 -1.60 10.16
CA THR A 66 16.19 -2.78 10.97
C THR A 66 15.17 -3.86 10.75
N THR A 67 15.61 -5.05 10.35
CA THR A 67 14.71 -6.20 10.22
C THR A 67 14.71 -7.03 11.50
N ILE A 68 13.57 -7.05 12.19
CA ILE A 68 13.31 -7.99 13.28
C ILE A 68 12.87 -9.32 12.65
N ARG A 69 13.46 -10.44 13.06
CA ARG A 69 13.20 -11.77 12.48
C ARG A 69 12.79 -12.79 13.54
N ASN A 70 12.32 -13.95 13.06
CA ASN A 70 11.96 -15.10 13.89
C ASN A 70 10.91 -14.78 14.96
N LEU A 71 9.95 -13.92 14.61
CA LEU A 71 8.82 -13.59 15.47
C LEU A 71 7.86 -14.77 15.57
N LYS A 72 7.07 -14.79 16.65
CA LYS A 72 5.94 -15.70 16.80
C LYS A 72 4.75 -15.13 16.04
N TYR A 73 3.93 -16.00 15.43
CA TYR A 73 2.67 -15.63 14.82
C TYR A 73 1.64 -15.14 15.86
N ASN A 74 0.67 -14.36 15.41
CA ASN A 74 -0.47 -13.87 16.19
C ASN A 74 -0.08 -13.36 17.58
N THR A 75 1.00 -12.56 17.65
CA THR A 75 1.58 -12.12 18.91
C THR A 75 1.83 -10.62 18.84
N LYS A 76 1.39 -9.90 19.87
CA LYS A 76 1.68 -8.48 20.03
C LYS A 76 3.12 -8.29 20.53
N TYR A 77 3.85 -7.45 19.81
CA TYR A 77 5.21 -7.04 20.12
C TYR A 77 5.25 -5.55 20.40
N TYR A 78 6.03 -5.19 21.42
CA TYR A 78 6.49 -3.82 21.62
C TYR A 78 7.88 -3.67 21.02
N TYR A 79 8.16 -2.49 20.49
CA TYR A 79 9.50 -2.14 20.03
C TYR A 79 9.85 -0.70 20.38
N GLU A 80 11.14 -0.47 20.62
CA GLU A 80 11.74 0.81 20.96
C GLU A 80 12.83 1.14 19.95
N VAL A 81 12.87 2.40 19.52
CA VAL A 81 13.88 3.00 18.64
C VAL A 81 14.49 4.24 19.30
N GLY A 82 15.69 4.66 18.88
CA GLY A 82 16.38 5.81 19.48
C GLY A 82 17.00 5.49 20.85
N LEU A 83 17.56 4.28 21.00
CA LEU A 83 17.98 3.71 22.29
C LEU A 83 19.10 4.47 23.02
N GLU A 84 19.90 5.26 22.31
CA GLU A 84 21.04 6.02 22.87
C GLU A 84 20.66 7.47 23.25
N HIS A 85 19.45 7.91 22.89
CA HIS A 85 18.99 9.28 23.11
C HIS A 85 17.50 9.28 23.51
N THR A 86 16.65 9.97 22.75
CA THR A 86 15.21 10.03 22.97
C THR A 86 14.55 8.74 22.50
N THR A 87 14.39 7.77 23.42
CA THR A 87 13.72 6.50 23.10
C THR A 87 12.22 6.71 22.89
N ARG A 88 11.68 6.18 21.79
CA ARG A 88 10.23 6.13 21.51
C ARG A 88 9.78 4.67 21.43
N GLN A 89 8.63 4.37 22.05
CA GLN A 89 8.05 3.02 22.09
C GLN A 89 6.79 2.95 21.22
N PHE A 90 6.67 1.86 20.49
CA PHE A 90 5.53 1.51 19.63
C PHE A 90 5.18 0.03 19.82
N TRP A 91 4.19 -0.45 19.08
CA TRP A 91 3.78 -1.85 19.11
C TRP A 91 3.19 -2.27 17.77
N PHE A 92 3.22 -3.57 17.48
CA PHE A 92 2.50 -4.17 16.34
C PHE A 92 2.06 -5.59 16.71
N THR A 93 1.16 -6.17 15.92
CA THR A 93 0.76 -7.57 16.06
C THR A 93 1.18 -8.33 14.82
N THR A 94 1.93 -9.42 14.98
CA THR A 94 2.27 -10.30 13.85
C THR A 94 1.01 -10.98 13.31
N PRO A 95 0.92 -11.24 12.00
CA PRO A 95 -0.21 -11.96 11.45
C PRO A 95 -0.29 -13.39 12.03
N PRO A 96 -1.46 -14.03 11.96
CA PRO A 96 -1.56 -15.48 12.14
C PRO A 96 -0.67 -16.24 11.14
N GLU A 97 -0.38 -17.50 11.46
CA GLU A 97 0.31 -18.39 10.53
C GLU A 97 -0.55 -18.58 9.28
N ILE A 98 0.10 -18.66 8.10
CA ILE A 98 -0.60 -18.80 6.83
C ILE A 98 -1.42 -20.09 6.82
N GLY A 99 -2.70 -19.97 6.48
CA GLY A 99 -3.61 -21.10 6.36
C GLY A 99 -4.83 -20.74 5.51
N PRO A 100 -5.53 -21.74 4.95
CA PRO A 100 -6.60 -21.52 3.97
C PRO A 100 -7.80 -20.77 4.55
N ASP A 101 -8.15 -21.02 5.81
CA ASP A 101 -9.33 -20.43 6.47
C ASP A 101 -8.98 -19.31 7.46
N VAL A 102 -7.76 -18.77 7.36
CA VAL A 102 -7.28 -17.74 8.29
C VAL A 102 -7.92 -16.40 7.93
N PRO A 103 -8.73 -15.80 8.83
CA PRO A 103 -9.32 -14.49 8.57
C PRO A 103 -8.27 -13.39 8.71
N TYR A 104 -8.41 -12.35 7.91
CA TYR A 104 -7.54 -11.18 7.97
C TYR A 104 -8.20 -9.97 7.32
N THR A 105 -8.02 -8.79 7.90
CA THR A 105 -8.62 -7.55 7.39
C THR A 105 -7.54 -6.61 6.87
N PHE A 106 -7.58 -6.35 5.57
CA PHE A 106 -6.74 -5.35 4.91
C PHE A 106 -7.47 -4.03 4.78
N GLY A 107 -6.80 -2.92 5.10
CA GLY A 107 -7.13 -1.62 4.52
C GLY A 107 -6.55 -1.53 3.11
N VAL A 108 -7.19 -0.80 2.21
CA VAL A 108 -6.70 -0.53 0.86
C VAL A 108 -6.83 0.97 0.57
N MET A 109 -5.75 1.58 0.11
CA MET A 109 -5.65 3.02 -0.16
C MET A 109 -4.56 3.29 -1.20
N GLY A 110 -4.79 4.22 -2.10
CA GLY A 110 -3.78 4.77 -3.02
C GLY A 110 -3.75 6.29 -2.93
N ASP A 111 -2.73 6.90 -3.52
CA ASP A 111 -2.78 8.29 -3.95
C ASP A 111 -3.11 9.23 -2.78
N LEU A 112 -2.45 9.00 -1.65
CA LEU A 112 -2.83 9.61 -0.38
C LEU A 112 -2.46 11.08 -0.36
N GLY A 113 -1.20 11.42 -0.70
CA GLY A 113 -0.67 12.77 -0.52
C GLY A 113 -0.70 13.21 0.95
N GLN A 114 -0.76 14.53 1.17
CA GLN A 114 -0.68 15.15 2.49
C GLN A 114 -1.55 16.41 2.62
N THR A 115 -2.72 16.39 2.00
CA THR A 115 -3.74 17.44 2.07
C THR A 115 -4.64 17.27 3.31
N PHE A 116 -5.63 18.15 3.43
CA PHE A 116 -6.69 17.98 4.43
C PHE A 116 -7.53 16.71 4.16
N ASP A 117 -7.82 16.42 2.90
CA ASP A 117 -8.56 15.22 2.51
C ASP A 117 -7.75 13.95 2.79
N SER A 118 -6.44 13.96 2.53
CA SER A 118 -5.53 12.87 2.94
C SER A 118 -5.66 12.57 4.43
N ASN A 119 -5.65 13.62 5.26
CA ASN A 119 -5.77 13.49 6.69
C ASN A 119 -7.15 12.95 7.11
N ARG A 120 -8.21 13.35 6.42
CA ARG A 120 -9.57 12.85 6.63
C ARG A 120 -9.67 11.36 6.28
N THR A 121 -9.15 10.96 5.12
CA THR A 121 -9.11 9.56 4.66
C THR A 121 -8.39 8.67 5.67
N LEU A 122 -7.19 9.07 6.10
CA LEU A 122 -6.42 8.30 7.06
C LEU A 122 -7.13 8.22 8.43
N SER A 123 -7.79 9.31 8.85
CA SER A 123 -8.58 9.30 10.09
C SER A 123 -9.80 8.38 9.99
N HIS A 124 -10.52 8.41 8.87
CA HIS A 124 -11.65 7.54 8.58
C HIS A 124 -11.23 6.06 8.66
N TYR A 125 -10.07 5.72 8.07
CA TYR A 125 -9.50 4.37 8.17
C TYR A 125 -9.21 3.95 9.61
N GLN A 126 -8.59 4.83 10.40
CA GLN A 126 -8.25 4.53 11.80
C GLN A 126 -9.48 4.36 12.70
N LEU A 127 -10.58 5.04 12.37
CA LEU A 127 -11.85 4.97 13.11
C LEU A 127 -12.80 3.88 12.59
N ASN A 128 -12.51 3.28 11.44
CA ASN A 128 -13.34 2.25 10.84
C ASN A 128 -13.52 1.05 11.79
N SER A 129 -14.78 0.70 12.04
CA SER A 129 -15.15 -0.37 12.99
C SER A 129 -14.61 -1.76 12.64
N THR A 130 -14.26 -2.01 11.37
CA THR A 130 -13.72 -3.29 10.89
C THR A 130 -12.26 -3.49 11.31
N LYS A 131 -11.55 -2.43 11.71
CA LYS A 131 -10.17 -2.44 12.24
C LYS A 131 -9.17 -3.14 11.31
N GLY A 132 -8.79 -2.46 10.22
CA GLY A 132 -7.73 -2.94 9.33
C GLY A 132 -6.42 -3.25 10.08
N GLN A 133 -5.85 -4.41 9.78
CA GLN A 133 -4.64 -4.94 10.44
C GLN A 133 -3.37 -4.66 9.63
N THR A 134 -3.52 -4.38 8.33
CA THR A 134 -2.44 -4.08 7.39
C THR A 134 -3.01 -3.24 6.27
N MET A 135 -2.27 -2.22 5.84
CA MET A 135 -2.63 -1.38 4.71
C MET A 135 -1.97 -1.93 3.43
N LEU A 136 -2.76 -2.20 2.39
CA LEU A 136 -2.28 -2.37 1.03
C LEU A 136 -2.25 -0.98 0.38
N PHE A 137 -1.06 -0.45 0.13
CA PHE A 137 -0.88 0.89 -0.40
C PHE A 137 -0.53 0.83 -1.89
N VAL A 138 -1.42 1.34 -2.76
CA VAL A 138 -1.36 1.10 -4.22
C VAL A 138 -0.60 2.16 -5.02
N GLY A 139 0.25 2.96 -4.38
CA GLY A 139 1.18 3.90 -5.02
C GLY A 139 0.84 5.36 -4.70
N ASP A 140 1.72 6.26 -5.14
CA ASP A 140 1.63 7.71 -5.02
C ASP A 140 1.48 8.18 -3.56
N LEU A 141 2.60 8.14 -2.86
CA LEU A 141 2.68 8.37 -1.42
C LEU A 141 2.56 9.86 -1.11
N SER A 142 3.61 10.64 -1.35
CA SER A 142 3.74 11.98 -0.77
C SER A 142 3.38 13.13 -1.70
N TYR A 143 3.38 12.91 -3.02
CA TYR A 143 3.29 13.97 -4.04
C TYR A 143 4.33 15.08 -3.76
N ALA A 144 5.55 14.67 -3.44
CA ALA A 144 6.63 15.61 -3.12
C ALA A 144 7.23 16.22 -4.39
N ASP A 145 7.12 15.51 -5.50
CA ASP A 145 7.53 15.90 -6.84
C ASP A 145 6.72 17.07 -7.41
N ASP A 146 5.47 17.24 -6.99
CA ASP A 146 4.63 18.41 -7.32
C ASP A 146 5.15 19.73 -6.74
N TYR A 147 6.08 19.68 -5.79
CA TYR A 147 6.69 20.87 -5.19
C TYR A 147 7.96 21.29 -5.96
N PRO A 148 8.35 22.57 -5.91
CA PRO A 148 9.54 23.05 -6.63
C PRO A 148 10.79 22.21 -6.38
N ASN A 149 11.39 21.69 -7.45
CA ASN A 149 12.55 20.78 -7.44
C ASN A 149 12.31 19.46 -6.68
N HIS A 150 11.06 19.01 -6.62
CA HIS A 150 10.61 17.86 -5.84
C HIS A 150 11.03 18.00 -4.38
N ASP A 151 10.55 19.05 -3.69
CA ASP A 151 11.00 19.39 -2.34
C ASP A 151 10.89 18.19 -1.39
N ASN A 152 12.03 17.53 -1.14
CA ASN A 152 12.07 16.29 -0.39
C ASN A 152 11.81 16.49 1.12
N VAL A 153 11.67 17.72 1.60
CA VAL A 153 11.07 18.01 2.92
C VAL A 153 9.62 17.51 2.98
N ARG A 154 8.92 17.46 1.83
CA ARG A 154 7.56 16.91 1.72
C ARG A 154 7.49 15.42 1.93
N TRP A 155 8.55 14.67 1.62
CA TRP A 155 8.68 13.29 2.04
C TRP A 155 8.78 13.18 3.57
N ASP A 156 9.50 14.11 4.21
CA ASP A 156 9.66 14.12 5.66
C ASP A 156 8.36 14.44 6.40
N THR A 157 7.59 15.42 5.92
CA THR A 157 6.26 15.72 6.49
C THR A 157 5.28 14.58 6.28
N TRP A 158 5.28 13.95 5.10
CA TRP A 158 4.42 12.80 4.84
C TRP A 158 4.74 11.62 5.76
N GLY A 159 6.03 11.31 5.97
CA GLY A 159 6.45 10.26 6.89
C GLY A 159 5.97 10.52 8.32
N ARG A 160 6.03 11.77 8.80
CA ARG A 160 5.50 12.17 10.12
C ARG A 160 3.97 12.06 10.19
N PHE A 161 3.29 12.40 9.11
CA PHE A 161 1.84 12.30 9.00
C PHE A 161 1.35 10.84 9.06
N ALA A 162 1.96 9.95 8.26
CA ALA A 162 1.60 8.54 8.17
C ALA A 162 2.02 7.72 9.41
N GLU A 163 3.02 8.18 10.17
CA GLU A 163 3.57 7.49 11.36
C GLU A 163 2.48 7.02 12.33
N ARG A 164 1.42 7.81 12.54
CA ARG A 164 0.33 7.48 13.47
C ARG A 164 -0.42 6.19 13.11
N SER A 165 -0.29 5.71 11.88
CA SER A 165 -0.81 4.43 11.40
C SER A 165 0.33 3.46 11.12
N ALA A 166 1.27 3.86 10.26
CA ALA A 166 2.32 2.99 9.75
C ALA A 166 3.33 2.52 10.79
N ALA A 167 3.42 3.15 11.97
CA ALA A 167 4.25 2.64 13.08
C ALA A 167 3.60 1.47 13.84
N TYR A 168 2.29 1.26 13.70
CA TYR A 168 1.54 0.27 14.50
C TYR A 168 1.03 -0.92 13.70
N GLN A 169 0.94 -0.77 12.38
CA GLN A 169 0.55 -1.82 11.47
C GLN A 169 1.37 -1.76 10.17
N PRO A 170 1.68 -2.90 9.55
CA PRO A 170 2.38 -2.92 8.28
C PRO A 170 1.62 -2.16 7.19
N TRP A 171 2.34 -1.35 6.43
CA TRP A 171 1.89 -0.87 5.13
C TRP A 171 2.69 -1.60 4.05
N ILE A 172 2.00 -2.18 3.07
CA ILE A 172 2.61 -2.89 1.94
C ILE A 172 2.70 -1.92 0.78
N TRP A 173 3.94 -1.59 0.39
CA TRP A 173 4.24 -0.51 -0.54
C TRP A 173 4.20 -0.95 -2.00
N THR A 174 3.47 -0.20 -2.81
CA THR A 174 3.56 -0.18 -4.27
C THR A 174 4.20 1.15 -4.69
N VAL A 175 4.94 1.19 -5.80
CA VAL A 175 5.44 2.46 -6.36
C VAL A 175 4.47 2.99 -7.40
N GLY A 176 4.09 4.25 -7.26
CA GLY A 176 3.35 5.04 -8.25
C GLY A 176 4.26 5.83 -9.19
N ASN A 177 3.64 6.65 -10.05
CA ASN A 177 4.40 7.53 -10.93
C ASN A 177 5.03 8.71 -10.18
N HIS A 178 4.42 9.18 -9.08
CA HIS A 178 5.00 10.23 -8.23
C HIS A 178 6.22 9.76 -7.45
N GLU A 179 6.40 8.44 -7.31
CA GLU A 179 7.65 7.88 -6.79
C GLU A 179 8.77 7.82 -7.83
N LEU A 180 8.48 8.06 -9.13
CA LEU A 180 9.49 7.97 -10.18
C LEU A 180 10.63 8.95 -9.91
N ASP A 181 10.33 10.19 -9.47
CA ASP A 181 11.32 11.21 -9.13
C ASP A 181 12.45 11.33 -10.18
N PHE A 182 12.06 11.31 -11.47
CA PHE A 182 12.97 11.41 -12.60
C PHE A 182 12.93 12.85 -13.14
N ALA A 183 13.94 13.63 -12.76
CA ALA A 183 14.03 15.06 -13.04
C ALA A 183 15.42 15.43 -13.61
N PRO A 184 15.69 15.10 -14.90
CA PRO A 184 16.98 15.38 -15.52
C PRO A 184 17.39 16.86 -15.54
N GLU A 185 16.41 17.75 -15.57
CA GLU A 185 16.59 19.21 -15.57
C GLU A 185 17.28 19.74 -14.31
N ILE A 186 17.19 19.01 -13.18
CA ILE A 186 17.91 19.28 -11.94
C ILE A 186 19.03 18.27 -11.66
N GLY A 187 19.37 17.43 -12.65
CA GLY A 187 20.44 16.43 -12.57
C GLY A 187 20.06 15.13 -11.86
N GLU A 188 18.78 14.91 -11.58
CA GLU A 188 18.29 13.71 -10.87
C GLU A 188 17.77 12.67 -11.87
N ASN A 189 18.70 11.86 -12.38
CA ASN A 189 18.45 10.88 -13.44
C ASN A 189 18.16 9.46 -12.94
N LYS A 190 18.01 9.25 -11.63
CA LYS A 190 17.85 7.91 -11.04
C LYS A 190 16.40 7.74 -10.57
N PRO A 191 15.60 6.91 -11.27
CA PRO A 191 14.23 6.62 -10.86
C PRO A 191 14.13 6.07 -9.44
N PHE A 192 13.05 6.42 -8.75
CA PHE A 192 12.68 5.91 -7.43
C PHE A 192 13.72 6.19 -6.33
N LYS A 193 14.58 7.18 -6.52
CA LYS A 193 15.68 7.45 -5.59
C LYS A 193 15.16 7.82 -4.20
N PRO A 194 14.29 8.82 -3.98
CA PRO A 194 13.77 9.12 -2.64
C PRO A 194 13.01 7.93 -2.02
N PHE A 195 12.05 7.35 -2.75
CA PHE A 195 11.26 6.22 -2.30
C PHE A 195 12.13 5.04 -1.83
N SER A 196 13.08 4.59 -2.66
CA SER A 196 13.89 3.38 -2.38
C SER A 196 14.86 3.54 -1.20
N HIS A 197 15.17 4.76 -0.80
CA HIS A 197 15.92 5.04 0.42
C HIS A 197 15.03 5.11 1.66
N ARG A 198 13.76 5.51 1.52
CA ARG A 198 12.83 5.70 2.65
C ARG A 198 12.00 4.46 2.98
N TYR A 199 11.50 3.76 1.97
CA TYR A 199 10.56 2.64 2.13
C TYR A 199 11.15 1.35 1.57
N ARG A 200 11.61 0.47 2.46
CA ARG A 200 12.17 -0.84 2.10
C ARG A 200 11.07 -1.88 1.97
N THR A 201 11.21 -2.76 1.00
CA THR A 201 10.33 -3.93 0.78
C THR A 201 11.10 -5.24 0.99
N PRO A 202 10.43 -6.35 1.35
CA PRO A 202 11.07 -7.66 1.53
C PRO A 202 11.32 -8.40 0.19
N TYR A 203 11.63 -7.69 -0.90
CA TYR A 203 11.66 -8.25 -2.27
C TYR A 203 12.56 -9.48 -2.45
N LYS A 204 13.69 -9.56 -1.72
CA LYS A 204 14.57 -10.74 -1.75
C LYS A 204 13.90 -12.00 -1.19
N ALA A 205 12.92 -11.86 -0.30
CA ALA A 205 12.20 -12.98 0.28
C ALA A 205 11.31 -13.69 -0.75
N SER A 206 10.90 -13.00 -1.82
CA SER A 206 10.17 -13.56 -2.97
C SER A 206 11.06 -13.82 -4.19
N GLN A 207 12.39 -13.84 -4.02
CA GLN A 207 13.38 -14.05 -5.09
C GLN A 207 13.36 -12.97 -6.19
N SER A 208 12.74 -11.81 -5.92
CA SER A 208 12.85 -10.66 -6.82
C SER A 208 14.26 -10.08 -6.77
N THR A 209 14.71 -9.54 -7.91
CA THR A 209 15.96 -8.79 -8.02
C THR A 209 15.76 -7.28 -7.79
N SER A 210 14.51 -6.82 -7.67
CA SER A 210 14.13 -5.40 -7.57
C SER A 210 13.12 -5.14 -6.44
N PRO A 211 13.21 -4.01 -5.72
CA PRO A 211 12.26 -3.65 -4.66
C PRO A 211 10.88 -3.20 -5.16
N PHE A 212 10.70 -3.01 -6.46
CA PHE A 212 9.53 -2.36 -7.05
C PHE A 212 8.43 -3.35 -7.47
N CYS A 213 7.19 -2.97 -7.18
CA CYS A 213 5.97 -3.48 -7.81
C CYS A 213 5.31 -2.27 -8.50
N TYR A 214 5.15 -2.33 -9.81
CA TYR A 214 4.98 -1.16 -10.67
C TYR A 214 3.53 -0.67 -10.78
N HIS A 215 3.36 0.64 -10.75
CA HIS A 215 2.15 1.37 -11.18
C HIS A 215 2.59 2.48 -12.14
N TYR A 216 2.82 2.15 -13.41
CA TYR A 216 3.31 3.10 -14.43
C TYR A 216 2.82 2.72 -15.83
N MET A 217 2.33 3.72 -16.57
CA MET A 217 1.65 3.68 -17.89
C MET A 217 0.18 3.20 -17.86
N GLU A 218 -0.66 3.83 -18.70
CA GLU A 218 -2.14 3.80 -18.80
C GLU A 218 -2.79 2.41 -19.05
N GLY A 219 -2.41 1.39 -18.26
CA GLY A 219 -3.05 0.08 -18.14
C GLY A 219 -2.82 -0.90 -19.29
N GLU A 220 -2.93 -0.46 -20.55
CA GLU A 220 -3.07 -1.35 -21.70
C GLU A 220 -1.83 -2.19 -21.99
N THR A 221 -0.62 -1.61 -21.91
CA THR A 221 0.62 -2.37 -22.15
C THR A 221 0.83 -3.46 -21.10
N MET A 222 0.51 -3.16 -19.83
CA MET A 222 0.56 -4.13 -18.74
C MET A 222 -0.54 -5.19 -18.90
N ARG A 223 -1.75 -4.78 -19.30
CA ARG A 223 -2.90 -5.67 -19.53
C ARG A 223 -2.57 -6.72 -20.59
N VAL A 224 -2.04 -6.31 -21.74
CA VAL A 224 -1.63 -7.23 -22.83
C VAL A 224 -0.66 -8.30 -22.33
N MET A 225 0.25 -7.95 -21.42
CA MET A 225 1.26 -8.88 -20.90
C MET A 225 0.73 -9.80 -19.79
N PHE A 226 -0.10 -9.29 -18.87
CA PHE A 226 -0.42 -9.99 -17.62
C PHE A 226 -1.88 -10.42 -17.46
N GLU A 227 -2.83 -9.83 -18.18
CA GLU A 227 -4.26 -10.17 -18.00
C GLU A 227 -4.52 -11.67 -18.26
N SER A 228 -3.91 -12.22 -19.31
CA SER A 228 -4.01 -13.67 -19.60
C SER A 228 -3.47 -14.54 -18.45
N TRP A 229 -2.46 -14.08 -17.72
CA TRP A 229 -1.94 -14.78 -16.55
C TRP A 229 -2.86 -14.62 -15.35
N PHE A 230 -3.43 -13.43 -15.14
CA PHE A 230 -4.40 -13.22 -14.06
C PHE A 230 -5.62 -14.13 -14.22
N VAL A 231 -6.16 -14.25 -15.44
CA VAL A 231 -7.24 -15.18 -15.76
C VAL A 231 -6.81 -16.63 -15.59
N LYS A 232 -5.62 -17.01 -16.13
CA LYS A 232 -5.09 -18.38 -16.02
C LYS A 232 -4.92 -18.82 -14.56
N TYR A 233 -4.42 -17.94 -13.70
CA TYR A 233 -4.19 -18.21 -12.28
C TYR A 233 -5.38 -17.85 -11.38
N LYS A 234 -6.51 -17.44 -11.98
CA LYS A 234 -7.77 -17.17 -11.26
C LYS A 234 -7.58 -16.16 -10.13
N VAL A 235 -6.89 -15.06 -10.42
CA VAL A 235 -6.71 -13.96 -9.45
C VAL A 235 -8.09 -13.50 -8.98
N ASP A 236 -8.28 -13.33 -7.68
CA ASP A 236 -9.57 -12.93 -7.11
C ASP A 236 -9.88 -11.45 -7.37
N VAL A 237 -8.89 -10.58 -7.12
CA VAL A 237 -9.00 -9.12 -7.19
C VAL A 237 -7.65 -8.48 -7.57
N VAL A 238 -7.70 -7.38 -8.31
CA VAL A 238 -6.56 -6.50 -8.61
C VAL A 238 -6.89 -5.11 -8.09
N PHE A 239 -6.05 -4.55 -7.21
CA PHE A 239 -6.18 -3.18 -6.72
C PHE A 239 -5.19 -2.26 -7.44
N ALA A 240 -5.64 -1.08 -7.83
CA ALA A 240 -4.86 -0.05 -8.51
C ALA A 240 -5.20 1.35 -7.96
N GLY A 241 -4.26 2.28 -8.07
CA GLY A 241 -4.42 3.70 -7.75
C GLY A 241 -4.43 4.56 -9.03
N HIS A 242 -3.72 5.69 -9.02
CA HIS A 242 -3.46 6.63 -10.12
C HIS A 242 -4.67 7.43 -10.62
N VAL A 243 -5.81 6.78 -10.86
CA VAL A 243 -7.03 7.51 -11.15
C VAL A 243 -7.64 7.97 -9.84
N HIS A 244 -7.78 9.29 -9.66
CA HIS A 244 -8.21 9.91 -8.42
C HIS A 244 -9.73 9.83 -8.19
N ALA A 245 -10.25 8.61 -8.22
CA ALA A 245 -11.64 8.25 -8.02
C ALA A 245 -11.73 6.77 -7.61
N TYR A 246 -12.95 6.34 -7.33
CA TYR A 246 -13.27 4.95 -7.08
C TYR A 246 -13.96 4.32 -8.29
N GLU A 247 -13.50 3.13 -8.70
CA GLU A 247 -14.18 2.31 -9.71
C GLU A 247 -14.00 0.82 -9.40
N ARG A 248 -15.06 0.04 -9.61
CA ARG A 248 -15.08 -1.41 -9.48
C ARG A 248 -15.62 -2.02 -10.76
N SER A 249 -14.85 -2.92 -11.36
CA SER A 249 -15.25 -3.64 -12.56
C SER A 249 -16.17 -4.81 -12.24
N GLU A 250 -16.83 -5.32 -13.28
CA GLU A 250 -17.30 -6.68 -13.37
C GLU A 250 -16.13 -7.66 -13.56
N ARG A 251 -16.38 -8.96 -13.42
CA ARG A 251 -15.41 -9.98 -13.85
C ARG A 251 -15.41 -10.11 -15.36
N VAL A 252 -14.45 -9.44 -16.00
CA VAL A 252 -14.29 -9.43 -17.45
C VAL A 252 -12.86 -9.75 -17.84
N SER A 253 -12.68 -10.28 -19.05
CA SER A 253 -11.38 -10.40 -19.68
C SER A 253 -11.41 -9.89 -21.12
N ASN A 254 -10.27 -9.36 -21.59
CA ASN A 254 -10.05 -8.93 -22.97
C ASN A 254 -8.79 -9.56 -23.57
N ILE A 255 -8.71 -10.90 -23.48
CA ILE A 255 -7.52 -11.68 -23.83
C ILE A 255 -7.61 -12.43 -25.16
N ALA A 256 -8.74 -12.29 -25.88
CA ALA A 256 -8.99 -13.03 -27.12
C ALA A 256 -8.36 -12.38 -28.37
N TYR A 257 -7.90 -11.13 -28.27
CA TYR A 257 -7.41 -10.36 -29.42
C TYR A 257 -6.13 -10.97 -30.02
N ASN A 258 -6.11 -11.17 -31.35
CA ASN A 258 -4.94 -11.69 -32.07
C ASN A 258 -4.57 -10.90 -33.34
N ILE A 259 -4.92 -9.62 -33.40
CA ILE A 259 -4.83 -8.74 -34.57
C ILE A 259 -5.87 -9.07 -35.66
N VAL A 260 -5.88 -10.31 -36.15
CA VAL A 260 -6.67 -10.73 -37.34
C VAL A 260 -8.15 -10.95 -37.00
N ASN A 261 -8.45 -11.44 -35.81
CA ASN A 261 -9.82 -11.79 -35.42
C ASN A 261 -10.68 -10.58 -35.03
N GLY A 262 -10.08 -9.42 -34.77
CA GLY A 262 -10.79 -8.21 -34.34
C GLY A 262 -11.52 -8.32 -32.99
N ILE A 263 -11.30 -9.38 -32.20
CA ILE A 263 -12.00 -9.60 -30.93
C ILE A 263 -11.30 -8.80 -29.83
N CYS A 264 -11.69 -7.53 -29.67
CA CYS A 264 -11.07 -6.58 -28.74
C CYS A 264 -12.03 -6.00 -27.69
N ALA A 265 -13.26 -6.52 -27.63
CA ALA A 265 -14.24 -6.13 -26.63
C ALA A 265 -14.10 -7.00 -25.36
N PRO A 266 -14.09 -6.40 -24.15
CA PRO A 266 -14.15 -7.15 -22.91
C PRO A 266 -15.41 -8.02 -22.84
N VAL A 267 -15.27 -9.25 -22.37
CA VAL A 267 -16.37 -10.21 -22.19
C VAL A 267 -16.44 -10.69 -20.75
N LYS A 268 -17.64 -11.03 -20.27
CA LYS A 268 -17.81 -11.63 -18.93
C LYS A 268 -16.99 -12.92 -18.83
N ASP A 269 -16.19 -13.04 -17.78
CA ASP A 269 -15.29 -14.16 -17.56
C ASP A 269 -15.16 -14.42 -16.06
N GLN A 270 -15.78 -15.50 -15.57
CA GLN A 270 -15.76 -15.86 -14.15
C GLN A 270 -14.38 -16.28 -13.62
N ALA A 271 -13.43 -16.56 -14.52
CA ALA A 271 -12.04 -16.81 -14.15
C ALA A 271 -11.21 -15.52 -14.01
N ALA A 272 -11.73 -14.38 -14.47
CA ALA A 272 -11.07 -13.09 -14.35
C ALA A 272 -11.21 -12.48 -12.93
N PRO A 273 -10.24 -11.65 -12.51
CA PRO A 273 -10.37 -10.87 -11.29
C PRO A 273 -11.44 -9.78 -11.42
N VAL A 274 -11.85 -9.26 -10.28
CA VAL A 274 -12.46 -7.92 -10.21
C VAL A 274 -11.32 -6.91 -10.17
N TYR A 275 -11.38 -5.88 -11.00
CA TYR A 275 -10.44 -4.75 -10.99
C TYR A 275 -11.04 -3.62 -10.15
N ILE A 276 -10.27 -3.11 -9.20
CA ILE A 276 -10.69 -2.03 -8.31
C ILE A 276 -9.67 -0.89 -8.36
N THR A 277 -10.14 0.27 -8.79
CA THR A 277 -9.43 1.54 -8.70
C THR A 277 -9.79 2.19 -7.37
N ILE A 278 -8.76 2.50 -6.56
CA ILE A 278 -8.86 3.08 -5.21
C ILE A 278 -7.77 4.15 -5.01
N GLY A 279 -7.62 5.02 -6.01
CA GLY A 279 -6.68 6.15 -6.01
C GLY A 279 -7.26 7.43 -5.42
N ASP A 280 -8.30 7.30 -4.60
CA ASP A 280 -9.09 8.39 -4.04
C ASP A 280 -8.63 8.79 -2.63
N GLY A 281 -7.34 8.64 -2.32
CA GLY A 281 -6.79 8.87 -0.98
C GLY A 281 -6.83 10.32 -0.52
N GLY A 282 -6.90 11.29 -1.44
CA GLY A 282 -7.00 12.71 -1.11
C GLY A 282 -5.79 13.55 -1.55
N ASN A 283 -5.07 13.14 -2.58
CA ASN A 283 -3.91 13.88 -3.07
C ASN A 283 -4.21 15.33 -3.52
N ILE A 284 -3.13 16.06 -3.80
CA ILE A 284 -3.16 17.50 -4.12
C ILE A 284 -3.73 17.81 -5.50
N GLU A 285 -3.72 16.87 -6.45
CA GLU A 285 -4.24 17.08 -7.80
C GLU A 285 -5.79 17.10 -7.84
N GLY A 286 -6.43 16.51 -6.83
CA GLY A 286 -7.88 16.50 -6.68
C GLY A 286 -8.57 15.33 -7.39
N LEU A 287 -9.91 15.35 -7.40
CA LEU A 287 -10.73 14.25 -7.91
C LEU A 287 -10.81 14.19 -9.44
N ALA A 288 -10.68 12.99 -9.99
CA ALA A 288 -10.97 12.68 -11.38
C ALA A 288 -12.50 12.55 -11.59
N THR A 289 -13.16 13.64 -11.98
CA THR A 289 -14.64 13.71 -12.06
C THR A 289 -15.22 13.40 -13.44
N LYS A 290 -14.39 13.34 -14.48
CA LYS A 290 -14.84 13.09 -15.86
C LYS A 290 -14.79 11.61 -16.17
N TYR A 291 -15.94 11.05 -16.53
CA TYR A 291 -16.07 9.65 -16.92
C TYR A 291 -16.36 9.51 -18.41
N THR A 292 -15.98 8.35 -18.97
CA THR A 292 -16.44 7.92 -20.28
C THR A 292 -17.94 7.62 -20.23
N GLU A 293 -18.70 8.18 -21.17
CA GLU A 293 -20.15 8.02 -21.24
C GLU A 293 -20.60 7.36 -22.57
N PRO A 294 -21.56 6.43 -22.53
CA PRO A 294 -22.20 5.87 -21.34
C PRO A 294 -21.24 5.00 -20.51
N GLN A 295 -21.59 4.69 -19.26
CA GLN A 295 -20.86 3.73 -18.44
C GLN A 295 -20.62 2.42 -19.21
N PRO A 296 -19.35 2.01 -19.44
CA PRO A 296 -19.05 0.79 -20.15
C PRO A 296 -19.59 -0.43 -19.39
N GLY A 297 -20.05 -1.47 -20.10
CA GLY A 297 -20.63 -2.66 -19.48
C GLY A 297 -19.67 -3.50 -18.63
N TYR A 298 -18.37 -3.19 -18.60
CA TYR A 298 -17.39 -3.79 -17.69
C TYR A 298 -17.26 -3.06 -16.36
N SER A 299 -17.78 -1.84 -16.24
CA SER A 299 -17.72 -1.04 -15.02
C SER A 299 -19.00 -1.29 -14.22
N ALA A 300 -18.89 -1.91 -13.05
CA ALA A 300 -20.03 -2.22 -12.20
C ALA A 300 -20.45 -1.01 -11.37
N PHE A 301 -19.48 -0.31 -10.76
CA PHE A 301 -19.70 0.88 -9.97
C PHE A 301 -18.55 1.86 -10.16
N ARG A 302 -18.84 3.16 -10.19
CA ARG A 302 -17.82 4.22 -10.22
C ARG A 302 -18.33 5.50 -9.59
N GLU A 303 -17.48 6.16 -8.81
CA GLU A 303 -17.82 7.44 -8.16
C GLU A 303 -16.56 8.27 -7.88
N ALA A 304 -16.63 9.57 -8.17
CA ALA A 304 -15.58 10.53 -7.83
C ALA A 304 -15.83 11.12 -6.45
N SER A 305 -15.37 10.41 -5.41
CA SER A 305 -15.34 10.86 -4.02
C SER A 305 -14.04 10.38 -3.39
N PHE A 306 -13.51 11.11 -2.41
CA PHE A 306 -12.37 10.64 -1.64
C PHE A 306 -12.78 9.58 -0.63
N GLY A 307 -11.88 8.65 -0.32
CA GLY A 307 -12.21 7.52 0.52
C GLY A 307 -11.08 6.50 0.66
N HIS A 308 -11.44 5.39 1.28
CA HIS A 308 -10.59 4.21 1.39
C HIS A 308 -11.45 2.95 1.36
N ALA A 309 -10.81 1.79 1.22
CA ALA A 309 -11.51 0.52 1.25
C ALA A 309 -11.02 -0.43 2.34
N ILE A 310 -11.88 -1.38 2.66
CA ILE A 310 -11.60 -2.51 3.53
C ILE A 310 -11.85 -3.80 2.75
N PHE A 311 -10.85 -4.68 2.74
CA PHE A 311 -10.95 -6.05 2.22
C PHE A 311 -10.82 -7.05 3.37
N ASP A 312 -11.95 -7.63 3.76
CA ASP A 312 -12.11 -8.38 5.01
C ASP A 312 -12.29 -9.87 4.71
N ILE A 313 -11.19 -10.63 4.77
CA ILE A 313 -11.16 -12.07 4.49
C ILE A 313 -11.80 -12.81 5.66
N LYS A 314 -12.82 -13.62 5.37
CA LYS A 314 -13.54 -14.42 6.38
C LYS A 314 -13.00 -15.84 6.48
N ASN A 315 -12.71 -16.45 5.34
CA ASN A 315 -12.21 -17.82 5.19
C ASN A 315 -11.81 -18.04 3.73
N ARG A 316 -11.50 -19.29 3.35
CA ARG A 316 -11.08 -19.64 1.98
C ARG A 316 -12.10 -19.34 0.88
N THR A 317 -13.37 -19.13 1.23
CA THR A 317 -14.47 -18.97 0.25
C THR A 317 -15.04 -17.57 0.17
N HIS A 318 -14.90 -16.75 1.22
CA HIS A 318 -15.55 -15.44 1.32
C HIS A 318 -14.56 -14.38 1.79
N ALA A 319 -14.58 -13.25 1.08
CA ALA A 319 -14.08 -11.97 1.59
C ALA A 319 -15.17 -10.91 1.39
N HIS A 320 -15.27 -9.97 2.31
CA HIS A 320 -16.19 -8.84 2.20
C HIS A 320 -15.38 -7.59 1.86
N TYR A 321 -15.67 -7.00 0.71
CA TYR A 321 -15.12 -5.72 0.29
C TYR A 321 -16.10 -4.60 0.63
N SER A 322 -15.59 -3.45 1.08
CA SER A 322 -16.37 -2.23 1.21
C SER A 322 -15.52 -1.00 0.96
N TRP A 323 -16.08 -0.05 0.23
CA TRP A 323 -15.54 1.28 0.04
C TRP A 323 -16.29 2.30 0.92
N HIS A 324 -15.53 3.24 1.46
CA HIS A 324 -15.94 4.16 2.52
C HIS A 324 -15.56 5.58 2.12
N ARG A 325 -16.55 6.40 1.79
CA ARG A 325 -16.34 7.80 1.42
C ARG A 325 -16.05 8.69 2.62
N ASN A 326 -15.19 9.68 2.42
CA ASN A 326 -14.82 10.64 3.45
C ASN A 326 -16.01 11.46 3.97
N GLN A 327 -16.99 11.78 3.12
CA GLN A 327 -18.17 12.57 3.50
C GLN A 327 -19.19 11.82 4.35
N ASP A 328 -19.15 10.49 4.34
CA ASP A 328 -20.06 9.66 5.12
C ASP A 328 -19.52 9.46 6.56
N GLY A 329 -20.28 8.77 7.41
CA GLY A 329 -19.77 8.35 8.72
C GLY A 329 -18.85 7.12 8.62
N ASP A 330 -17.94 6.95 9.57
CA ASP A 330 -16.87 5.91 9.61
C ASP A 330 -17.32 4.44 9.43
N VAL A 331 -18.63 4.16 9.52
CA VAL A 331 -19.22 2.82 9.39
C VAL A 331 -20.05 2.64 8.11
N VAL A 332 -20.29 3.72 7.37
CA VAL A 332 -21.12 3.72 6.17
C VAL A 332 -20.32 3.17 5.00
N LYS A 333 -20.85 2.11 4.38
CA LYS A 333 -20.29 1.48 3.20
C LYS A 333 -21.02 2.02 1.98
N SER A 334 -20.36 2.86 1.20
CA SER A 334 -20.96 3.51 0.02
C SER A 334 -21.06 2.55 -1.17
N ASP A 335 -20.10 1.64 -1.28
CA ASP A 335 -20.18 0.44 -2.13
C ASP A 335 -19.66 -0.78 -1.34
N SER A 336 -20.17 -1.97 -1.64
CA SER A 336 -19.71 -3.20 -1.00
C SER A 336 -20.00 -4.43 -1.86
N LEU A 337 -19.13 -5.42 -1.76
CA LEU A 337 -19.23 -6.66 -2.53
C LEU A 337 -18.78 -7.85 -1.70
N TRP A 338 -19.53 -8.95 -1.76
CA TRP A 338 -19.03 -10.25 -1.32
C TRP A 338 -18.22 -10.89 -2.43
N PHE A 339 -16.93 -11.07 -2.19
CA PHE A 339 -16.05 -11.84 -3.05
C PHE A 339 -16.21 -13.33 -2.77
N PHE A 340 -16.51 -14.11 -3.81
CA PHE A 340 -16.42 -15.56 -3.74
C PHE A 340 -15.12 -16.03 -4.38
N ASN A 341 -14.34 -16.81 -3.62
CA ASN A 341 -13.00 -17.20 -4.03
C ASN A 341 -13.00 -18.01 -5.34
N ARG A 342 -12.15 -17.64 -6.30
CA ARG A 342 -12.12 -18.24 -7.64
C ARG A 342 -11.63 -19.69 -7.70
N VAL A 343 -11.06 -20.21 -6.61
CA VAL A 343 -10.62 -21.61 -6.50
C VAL A 343 -11.63 -22.43 -5.67
N TRP A 344 -12.02 -21.93 -4.50
CA TRP A 344 -12.81 -22.68 -3.53
C TRP A 344 -14.33 -22.47 -3.65
N LYS A 345 -14.77 -21.37 -4.27
CA LYS A 345 -16.18 -21.04 -4.51
C LYS A 345 -16.36 -20.19 -5.79
N PRO A 346 -16.07 -20.74 -6.99
CA PRO A 346 -16.14 -20.00 -8.25
C PRO A 346 -17.59 -19.86 -8.74
N VAL A 347 -18.40 -19.12 -7.99
CA VAL A 347 -19.78 -18.77 -8.37
C VAL A 347 -19.85 -17.30 -8.76
N ASP A 348 -20.87 -16.93 -9.51
CA ASP A 348 -21.06 -15.55 -9.95
C ASP A 348 -21.30 -14.63 -8.74
N ASP A 349 -20.44 -13.62 -8.60
CA ASP A 349 -20.52 -12.53 -7.62
C ASP A 349 -20.75 -11.17 -8.29
N SER A 350 -21.14 -11.13 -9.58
CA SER A 350 -21.53 -9.86 -10.22
C SER A 350 -22.73 -9.19 -9.53
N THR A 351 -22.78 -7.86 -9.57
CA THR A 351 -23.77 -7.02 -8.85
C THR A 351 -24.37 -5.98 -9.75
#